data_AF-A0A6B9V9K0-F1
#
_entry.id   AF-A0A6B9V9K0-F1
#
_cell.length_a   1.000
_cell.length_b   1.000
_cell.length_c   1.000
_cell.angle_alpha   90.00
_cell.angle_beta   90.00
_cell.angle_gamma   90.00
#
_symmetry.space_group_name_H-M   'P 1'
#
loop_
_entity.id
_entity.type
_entity.pdbx_description
1 polymer ?
#
loop_
_entity_poly.entity_id
_entity_poly.type
_entity_poly.pdbx_seq_one_letter_code
_entity_poly.pdbx_strand_id
1 'polypeptide(L)'
;MQRYYFRSTSVKIARMWSSWLLKHYPEPFDYAEAGVDKLHLDAPDEKLMEFLPMFDVVVLSSGHWFAKKSVYILNNEIVGGQLWSPPKSHQDKMKINSIQAYDISAETILTSILAHPKYKGHTIVCSYSPDHYEGGAWEHGWIVHGEGEASWSGRTGGERIHKCHACTTG
;
A
#
# COMPACT_ATOMS: atom_id res chain seq x y z
N MET A 1 -9.07 -0.44 -14.69
CA MET A 1 -7.77 0.12 -15.12
C MET A 1 -8.03 1.29 -16.04
N GLN A 2 -7.55 2.48 -15.68
CA GLN A 2 -7.63 3.69 -16.50
C GLN A 2 -6.38 3.75 -17.40
N ARG A 3 -6.51 4.27 -18.62
CA ARG A 3 -5.41 4.32 -19.60
C ARG A 3 -5.41 5.66 -20.33
N TYR A 4 -4.23 6.25 -20.46
CA TYR A 4 -4.00 7.53 -21.13
C TYR A 4 -2.93 7.32 -22.21
N TYR A 5 -3.17 7.85 -23.40
CA TYR A 5 -2.25 7.74 -24.53
C TYR A 5 -1.90 9.12 -25.08
N PHE A 6 -0.62 9.46 -25.05
CA PHE A 6 -0.07 10.72 -25.49
C PHE A 6 0.54 10.53 -26.89
N ARG A 7 -0.22 10.91 -27.93
CA ARG A 7 0.15 10.65 -29.33
C ARG A 7 1.46 11.32 -29.76
N SER A 8 1.72 12.54 -29.28
CA SER A 8 2.93 13.31 -29.65
C SER A 8 4.24 12.66 -29.20
N THR A 9 4.20 11.87 -28.12
CA THR A 9 5.38 11.21 -27.54
C THR A 9 5.28 9.68 -27.58
N SER A 10 4.17 9.13 -28.08
CA SER A 10 3.83 7.70 -28.03
C SER A 10 3.87 7.08 -26.61
N VAL A 11 3.70 7.90 -25.57
CA VAL A 11 3.69 7.44 -24.17
C VAL A 11 2.31 6.91 -23.79
N LYS A 12 2.28 5.79 -23.05
CA LYS A 12 1.08 5.23 -22.43
C LYS A 12 1.24 5.26 -20.91
N ILE A 13 0.22 5.76 -20.22
CA ILE A 13 0.14 5.70 -18.76
C ILE A 13 -1.10 4.89 -18.41
N ALA A 14 -0.96 3.91 -17.52
CA ALA A 14 -2.09 3.18 -16.97
C ALA A 14 -2.11 3.31 -15.46
N ARG A 15 -3.31 3.54 -14.90
CA ARG A 15 -3.56 3.44 -13.45
C ARG A 15 -4.32 2.15 -13.19
N MET A 16 -3.75 1.30 -12.36
CA MET A 16 -4.37 0.09 -11.86
C MET A 16 -4.48 0.16 -10.34
N TRP A 17 -5.54 -0.43 -9.82
CA TRP A 17 -5.81 -0.46 -8.40
C TRP A 17 -5.28 -1.76 -7.83
N SER A 18 -4.39 -1.65 -6.84
CA SER A 18 -3.88 -2.76 -6.05
C SER A 18 -3.57 -2.23 -4.66
N SER A 19 -4.62 -2.07 -3.85
CA SER A 19 -4.59 -1.35 -2.57
C SER A 19 -3.45 -1.77 -1.66
N TRP A 20 -3.26 -3.09 -1.48
CA TRP A 20 -2.25 -3.66 -0.59
C TRP A 20 -1.11 -4.37 -1.33
N LEU A 21 -1.06 -4.31 -2.68
CA LEU A 21 -0.11 -5.03 -3.55
C LEU A 21 -0.15 -6.57 -3.44
N LEU A 22 -1.09 -7.08 -2.66
CA LEU A 22 -1.26 -8.48 -2.33
C LEU A 22 -2.61 -8.99 -2.84
N LYS A 23 -2.71 -10.31 -2.94
CA LYS A 23 -3.99 -11.02 -3.11
C LYS A 23 -4.89 -10.75 -1.91
N HIS A 24 -6.12 -10.31 -2.16
CA HIS A 24 -7.10 -10.07 -1.10
C HIS A 24 -8.54 -10.29 -1.55
N TYR A 25 -9.40 -10.66 -0.58
CA TYR A 25 -10.84 -10.83 -0.80
C TYR A 25 -11.66 -10.54 0.47
N PRO A 26 -12.91 -10.06 0.36
CA PRO A 26 -13.79 -9.76 1.50
C PRO A 26 -14.52 -10.98 2.10
N GLU A 27 -14.46 -12.14 1.45
CA GLU A 27 -15.12 -13.40 1.81
C GLU A 27 -14.68 -13.89 3.21
N PRO A 28 -15.50 -14.67 3.91
CA PRO A 28 -15.10 -15.22 5.20
C PRO A 28 -13.91 -16.18 5.04
N PHE A 29 -13.01 -16.20 6.02
CA PHE A 29 -11.87 -17.11 6.06
C PHE A 29 -11.65 -17.54 7.51
N ASP A 30 -11.68 -18.85 7.76
CA ASP A 30 -11.57 -19.42 9.11
C ASP A 30 -12.54 -18.73 10.09
N TYR A 31 -12.04 -18.08 11.15
CA TYR A 31 -12.83 -17.36 12.13
C TYR A 31 -13.02 -15.86 11.84
N ALA A 32 -12.59 -15.37 10.68
CA ALA A 32 -12.82 -13.99 10.25
C ALA A 32 -14.10 -13.84 9.41
N GLU A 33 -14.94 -12.88 9.80
CA GLU A 33 -16.25 -12.61 9.22
C GLU A 33 -16.18 -12.01 7.81
N ALA A 34 -17.21 -12.18 6.98
CA ALA A 34 -17.31 -11.52 5.67
C ALA A 34 -17.35 -9.98 5.80
N GLY A 35 -16.94 -9.26 4.75
CA GLY A 35 -16.99 -7.78 4.70
C GLY A 35 -15.77 -7.06 5.29
N VAL A 36 -14.71 -7.82 5.62
CA VAL A 36 -13.38 -7.30 5.96
C VAL A 36 -12.39 -7.89 4.97
N ASP A 37 -11.48 -7.10 4.42
CA ASP A 37 -10.45 -7.59 3.50
C ASP A 37 -9.47 -8.54 4.19
N LYS A 38 -9.27 -9.73 3.60
CA LYS A 38 -8.26 -10.70 4.03
C LYS A 38 -7.08 -10.60 3.09
N LEU A 39 -5.93 -10.19 3.61
CA LEU A 39 -4.71 -10.03 2.84
C LEU A 39 -3.87 -11.30 2.97
N HIS A 40 -3.58 -11.96 1.85
CA HIS A 40 -2.63 -13.07 1.80
C HIS A 40 -1.22 -12.49 1.67
N LEU A 41 -0.50 -12.42 2.78
CA LEU A 41 0.81 -11.78 2.88
C LEU A 41 1.88 -12.48 2.03
N ASP A 42 1.69 -13.75 1.72
CA ASP A 42 2.55 -14.61 0.90
C ASP A 42 2.18 -14.65 -0.59
N ALA A 43 1.16 -13.90 -1.02
CA ALA A 43 0.67 -13.94 -2.39
C ALA A 43 0.56 -12.52 -3.00
N PRO A 44 1.30 -12.22 -4.09
CA PRO A 44 1.18 -10.94 -4.77
C PRO A 44 -0.19 -10.77 -5.44
N ASP A 45 -0.59 -9.53 -5.73
CA ASP A 45 -1.78 -9.25 -6.52
C ASP A 45 -1.67 -9.89 -7.92
N GLU A 46 -2.55 -10.85 -8.20
CA GLU A 46 -2.51 -11.64 -9.43
C GLU A 46 -2.70 -10.78 -10.69
N LYS A 47 -3.55 -9.75 -10.65
CA LYS A 47 -3.79 -8.86 -11.80
C LYS A 47 -2.58 -7.98 -12.04
N LEU A 48 -1.92 -7.50 -10.98
CA LEU A 48 -0.67 -6.78 -11.10
C LEU A 48 0.39 -7.63 -11.80
N MET A 49 0.56 -8.87 -11.36
CA MET A 49 1.52 -9.79 -11.96
C MET A 49 1.18 -10.14 -13.41
N GLU A 50 -0.12 -10.27 -13.75
CA GLU A 50 -0.58 -10.53 -15.13
C GLU A 50 -0.20 -9.39 -16.09
N PHE A 51 -0.45 -8.14 -15.71
CA PHE A 51 -0.18 -6.98 -16.57
C PHE A 51 1.26 -6.51 -16.52
N LEU A 52 2.06 -6.96 -15.54
CA LEU A 52 3.44 -6.52 -15.32
C LEU A 52 4.31 -6.50 -16.59
N PRO A 53 4.31 -7.53 -17.47
CA PRO A 53 5.13 -7.54 -18.69
C PRO A 53 4.76 -6.49 -19.74
N MET A 54 3.62 -5.80 -19.59
CA MET A 54 3.16 -4.80 -20.54
C MET A 54 3.76 -3.41 -20.29
N PHE A 55 4.52 -3.23 -19.21
CA PHE A 55 5.02 -1.93 -18.77
C PHE A 55 6.56 -1.87 -18.77
N ASP A 56 7.10 -0.77 -19.28
CA ASP A 56 8.54 -0.48 -19.22
C ASP A 56 8.95 0.09 -17.86
N VAL A 57 8.01 0.74 -17.16
CA VAL A 57 8.18 1.33 -15.83
C VAL A 57 6.93 1.08 -15.00
N VAL A 58 7.10 0.65 -13.76
CA VAL A 58 6.03 0.44 -12.78
C VAL A 58 6.31 1.26 -11.53
N VAL A 59 5.30 1.98 -11.07
CA VAL A 59 5.35 2.77 -9.83
C VAL A 59 4.37 2.15 -8.83
N LEU A 60 4.88 1.70 -7.69
CA LEU A 60 4.11 1.05 -6.63
C LEU A 60 3.81 2.05 -5.50
N SER A 61 2.56 2.08 -5.04
CA SER A 61 2.11 2.91 -3.92
C SER A 61 0.94 2.23 -3.20
N SER A 62 1.09 1.95 -1.89
CA SER A 62 0.06 1.23 -1.10
C SER A 62 -0.03 1.60 0.38
N GLY A 63 0.93 2.36 0.93
CA GLY A 63 1.09 2.50 2.39
C GLY A 63 -0.18 2.85 3.17
N HIS A 64 -0.97 3.81 2.68
CA HIS A 64 -2.21 4.26 3.32
C HIS A 64 -3.27 3.17 3.53
N TRP A 65 -3.24 2.11 2.73
CA TRP A 65 -4.22 1.02 2.85
C TRP A 65 -4.00 0.16 4.09
N PHE A 66 -2.79 0.14 4.65
CA PHE A 66 -2.50 -0.58 5.90
C PHE A 66 -3.08 0.07 7.16
N ALA A 67 -3.66 1.26 7.03
CA ALA A 67 -4.48 1.86 8.09
C ALA A 67 -5.94 1.37 8.06
N LYS A 68 -6.41 0.77 6.96
CA LYS A 68 -7.80 0.30 6.79
C LYS A 68 -8.05 -1.04 7.48
N LYS A 69 -9.31 -1.27 7.87
CA LYS A 69 -9.73 -2.51 8.52
C LYS A 69 -9.41 -3.73 7.63
N SER A 70 -8.59 -4.64 8.14
CA SER A 70 -8.10 -5.80 7.37
C SER A 70 -7.63 -6.94 8.29
N VAL A 71 -7.56 -8.14 7.74
CA VAL A 71 -7.07 -9.37 8.39
C VAL A 71 -5.87 -9.89 7.60
N TYR A 72 -4.84 -10.37 8.30
CA TYR A 72 -3.61 -10.86 7.68
C TYR A 72 -3.54 -12.37 7.72
N ILE A 73 -3.35 -12.97 6.56
CA ILE A 73 -3.19 -14.41 6.36
C ILE A 73 -1.77 -14.68 5.88
N LEU A 74 -1.09 -15.63 6.51
CA LEU A 74 0.22 -16.11 6.09
C LEU A 74 0.24 -17.63 6.22
N ASN A 75 0.70 -18.35 5.18
CA ASN A 75 0.68 -19.81 5.15
C ASN A 75 -0.71 -20.40 5.45
N ASN A 76 -1.75 -19.75 4.95
CA ASN A 76 -3.15 -20.12 5.16
C ASN A 76 -3.62 -20.10 6.64
N GLU A 77 -2.96 -19.33 7.50
CA GLU A 77 -3.36 -19.07 8.88
C GLU A 77 -3.55 -17.57 9.12
N ILE A 78 -4.54 -17.20 9.93
CA ILE A 78 -4.70 -15.81 10.37
C ILE A 78 -3.64 -15.49 11.43
N VAL A 79 -2.82 -14.48 11.14
CA VAL A 79 -1.64 -14.08 11.93
C VAL A 79 -1.71 -12.66 12.48
N GLY A 80 -2.75 -11.90 12.13
CA GLY A 80 -2.90 -10.52 12.57
C GLY A 80 -4.07 -9.78 11.91
N GLY A 81 -4.15 -8.49 12.17
CA GLY A 81 -5.11 -7.59 11.53
C GLY A 81 -4.94 -6.13 11.94
N GLN A 82 -5.69 -5.26 11.29
CA GLN A 82 -5.78 -3.83 11.57
C GLN A 82 -7.24 -3.46 11.79
N LEU A 83 -7.54 -2.71 12.87
CA LEU A 83 -8.91 -2.33 13.25
C LEU A 83 -9.91 -3.51 13.29
N TRP A 84 -9.38 -4.71 13.53
CA TRP A 84 -10.11 -5.96 13.60
C TRP A 84 -9.66 -6.71 14.85
N SER A 85 -10.59 -7.43 15.49
CA SER A 85 -10.32 -8.16 16.73
C SER A 85 -10.73 -9.62 16.57
N PRO A 86 -9.84 -10.59 16.82
CA PRO A 86 -10.19 -12.00 16.74
C PRO A 86 -11.05 -12.43 17.95
N PRO A 87 -11.69 -13.61 17.88
CA PRO A 87 -12.24 -14.28 19.06
C PRO A 87 -11.20 -14.45 20.17
N LYS A 88 -11.64 -14.43 21.44
CA LYS A 88 -10.73 -14.55 22.61
C LYS A 88 -9.82 -15.77 22.55
N SER A 89 -10.30 -16.89 22.01
CA SER A 89 -9.55 -18.14 21.86
C SER A 89 -8.41 -18.09 20.83
N HIS A 90 -8.29 -16.99 20.07
CA HIS A 90 -7.34 -16.84 18.97
C HIS A 90 -6.44 -15.59 19.12
N GLN A 91 -6.51 -14.89 20.26
CA GLN A 91 -5.71 -13.66 20.48
C GLN A 91 -4.21 -13.92 20.47
N ASP A 92 -3.77 -15.08 20.96
CA ASP A 92 -2.37 -15.53 20.98
C ASP A 92 -1.76 -15.75 19.58
N LYS A 93 -2.61 -15.89 18.55
CA LYS A 93 -2.20 -16.04 17.15
C LYS A 93 -1.90 -14.69 16.46
N MET A 94 -2.30 -13.57 17.06
CA MET A 94 -2.10 -12.23 16.47
C MET A 94 -0.68 -11.72 16.69
N LYS A 95 0.24 -12.14 15.82
CA LYS A 95 1.67 -11.84 15.91
C LYS A 95 2.12 -10.71 14.99
N ILE A 96 1.31 -10.39 13.98
CA ILE A 96 1.64 -9.41 12.94
C ILE A 96 0.75 -8.18 13.07
N ASN A 97 1.38 -7.00 13.23
CA ASN A 97 0.70 -5.71 13.17
C ASN A 97 0.72 -5.12 11.75
N SER A 98 0.08 -3.97 11.56
CA SER A 98 -0.02 -3.31 10.25
C SER A 98 1.31 -2.86 9.65
N ILE A 99 2.27 -2.46 10.47
CA ILE A 99 3.61 -2.07 10.01
C ILE A 99 4.35 -3.30 9.46
N GLN A 100 4.35 -4.40 10.21
CA GLN A 100 4.95 -5.65 9.77
C GLN A 100 4.26 -6.22 8.54
N ALA A 101 2.92 -6.11 8.44
CA ALA A 101 2.18 -6.53 7.27
C ALA A 101 2.54 -5.70 6.02
N TYR A 102 2.81 -4.40 6.18
CA TYR A 102 3.31 -3.55 5.10
C TYR A 102 4.70 -3.98 4.65
N ASP A 103 5.62 -4.25 5.59
CA ASP A 103 6.96 -4.73 5.28
C ASP A 103 6.93 -6.04 4.49
N ILE A 104 6.11 -7.00 4.94
CA ILE A 104 5.93 -8.29 4.25
C ILE A 104 5.27 -8.08 2.88
N SER A 105 4.28 -7.20 2.75
CA SER A 105 3.66 -6.87 1.46
C SER A 105 4.69 -6.34 0.46
N ALA A 106 5.54 -5.41 0.89
CA ALA A 106 6.60 -4.84 0.07
C ALA A 106 7.62 -5.92 -0.34
N GLU A 107 8.03 -6.78 0.59
CA GLU A 107 8.92 -7.90 0.29
C GLU A 107 8.30 -8.88 -0.71
N THR A 108 7.07 -9.33 -0.47
CA THR A 108 6.34 -10.27 -1.34
C THR A 108 6.19 -9.73 -2.75
N ILE A 109 5.75 -8.48 -2.92
CA ILE A 109 5.56 -7.95 -4.27
C ILE A 109 6.89 -7.70 -4.99
N LEU A 110 7.91 -7.20 -4.30
CA LEU A 110 9.21 -6.92 -4.92
C LEU A 110 9.93 -8.20 -5.32
N THR A 111 9.93 -9.23 -4.45
CA THR A 111 10.48 -10.54 -4.78
C THR A 111 9.73 -11.20 -5.94
N SER A 112 8.39 -11.08 -5.96
CA SER A 112 7.56 -11.59 -7.07
C SER A 112 7.87 -10.90 -8.40
N ILE A 113 8.05 -9.58 -8.38
CA ILE A 113 8.44 -8.78 -9.57
C ILE A 113 9.84 -9.19 -10.05
N LEU A 114 10.81 -9.32 -9.14
CA LEU A 114 12.18 -9.75 -9.47
C LEU A 114 12.23 -11.15 -10.07
N ALA A 115 11.38 -12.06 -9.58
CA ALA A 115 11.27 -13.42 -10.09
C ALA A 115 10.45 -13.53 -11.39
N HIS A 116 9.75 -12.46 -11.81
CA HIS A 116 8.83 -12.53 -12.93
C HIS A 116 9.58 -12.67 -14.28
N PRO A 117 9.47 -13.80 -14.99
CA PRO A 117 10.38 -14.16 -16.08
C PRO A 117 10.28 -13.22 -17.30
N LYS A 118 9.09 -12.64 -17.52
CA LYS A 118 8.78 -11.79 -18.68
C LYS A 118 8.90 -10.29 -18.39
N TYR A 119 9.13 -9.88 -17.14
CA TYR A 119 9.26 -8.47 -16.81
C TYR A 119 10.72 -8.04 -16.95
N LYS A 120 10.95 -6.94 -17.68
CA LYS A 120 12.27 -6.34 -17.92
C LYS A 120 12.29 -4.83 -17.65
N GLY A 121 11.20 -4.29 -17.11
CA GLY A 121 11.04 -2.88 -16.82
C GLY A 121 11.69 -2.46 -15.51
N HIS A 122 11.59 -1.17 -15.21
CA HIS A 122 12.06 -0.58 -13.96
C HIS A 122 10.92 -0.45 -12.96
N THR A 123 11.14 -0.89 -11.73
CA THR A 123 10.15 -0.74 -10.64
C THR A 123 10.61 0.33 -9.67
N ILE A 124 9.71 1.26 -9.38
CA ILE A 124 9.89 2.35 -8.42
C ILE A 124 8.88 2.16 -7.30
N VAL A 125 9.33 2.22 -6.05
CA VAL A 125 8.46 2.21 -4.87
C VAL A 125 8.34 3.64 -4.36
N CYS A 126 7.11 4.14 -4.26
CA CYS A 126 6.86 5.42 -3.62
C CYS A 126 7.03 5.30 -2.10
N SER A 127 7.67 6.30 -1.50
CA SER A 127 7.69 6.44 -0.04
C SER A 127 6.27 6.68 0.50
N TYR A 128 6.05 6.36 1.77
CA TYR A 128 4.82 6.69 2.47
C TYR A 128 4.58 8.20 2.46
N SER A 129 3.41 8.65 1.97
CA SER A 129 3.01 10.05 2.10
C SER A 129 2.37 10.26 3.48
N PRO A 130 2.93 11.12 4.35
CA PRO A 130 2.36 11.32 5.68
C PRO A 130 0.96 11.92 5.60
N ASP A 131 0.15 11.62 6.61
CA ASP A 131 -1.11 12.29 6.82
C ASP A 131 -0.87 13.77 7.18
N HIS A 132 -1.64 14.67 6.58
CA HIS A 132 -1.57 16.11 6.85
C HIS A 132 -2.68 16.59 7.79
N TYR A 133 -3.27 15.66 8.55
CA TYR A 133 -4.39 15.92 9.43
C TYR A 133 -3.87 16.13 10.85
N GLU A 134 -3.97 17.36 11.36
CA GLU A 134 -3.80 17.64 12.78
C GLU A 134 -5.17 17.65 13.48
N GLY A 135 -5.30 16.98 14.62
CA GLY A 135 -6.51 17.00 15.43
C GLY A 135 -7.55 15.90 15.16
N GLY A 136 -7.29 14.93 14.28
CA GLY A 136 -8.18 13.76 14.10
C GLY A 136 -8.13 13.13 12.70
N ALA A 137 -8.94 12.08 12.50
CA ALA A 137 -9.10 11.41 11.20
C ALA A 137 -9.94 12.25 10.21
N TRP A 138 -9.87 11.93 8.91
CA TRP A 138 -10.50 12.67 7.80
C TRP A 138 -12.03 12.85 7.93
N GLU A 139 -12.68 12.00 8.71
CA GLU A 139 -14.12 11.98 8.96
C GLU A 139 -14.58 12.82 10.15
N HIS A 140 -13.66 13.37 10.97
CA HIS A 140 -13.99 14.06 12.22
C HIS A 140 -13.88 15.60 12.17
N GLY A 141 -13.86 16.19 10.97
CA GLY A 141 -13.81 17.65 10.80
C GLY A 141 -12.41 18.22 11.08
N TRP A 142 -11.63 18.38 10.02
CA TRP A 142 -10.21 18.76 10.07
C TRP A 142 -9.98 20.06 9.31
N ILE A 143 -8.94 20.78 9.74
CA ILE A 143 -8.40 21.94 9.03
C ILE A 143 -7.26 21.44 8.14
N VAL A 144 -7.42 21.54 6.83
CA VAL A 144 -6.27 21.57 5.92
C VAL A 144 -5.61 22.93 6.14
N HIS A 145 -4.38 22.98 6.64
CA HIS A 145 -3.60 24.20 6.44
C HIS A 145 -3.39 24.35 4.93
N GLY A 146 -4.11 25.30 4.34
CA GLY A 146 -3.89 25.73 2.97
C GLY A 146 -2.39 25.99 2.76
N GLU A 147 -1.90 25.49 1.64
CA GLU A 147 -0.60 25.73 1.03
C GLU A 147 0.20 26.88 1.65
N GLY A 148 1.15 26.59 2.55
CA GLY A 148 1.98 27.68 3.05
C GLY A 148 2.80 27.43 4.31
N GLU A 149 3.40 26.26 4.49
CA GLU A 149 4.72 26.02 5.12
C GLU A 149 4.78 24.59 5.65
N ALA A 150 5.77 23.83 5.16
CA ALA A 150 6.11 22.53 5.75
C ALA A 150 6.66 22.77 7.16
N SER A 151 5.96 22.28 8.19
CA SER A 151 6.48 22.28 9.56
C SER A 151 7.62 21.27 9.64
N TRP A 152 8.79 21.74 10.05
CA TRP A 152 9.97 20.90 10.20
C TRP A 152 10.65 21.26 11.52
N SER A 153 10.74 20.30 12.45
CA SER A 153 11.27 20.50 13.80
C SER A 153 12.67 19.91 14.01
N GLY A 154 13.46 19.71 12.95
CA GLY A 154 14.56 18.75 12.97
C GLY A 154 16.01 19.26 12.87
N ARG A 155 16.47 20.31 13.56
CA ARG A 155 17.88 20.85 13.52
C ARG A 155 18.84 20.26 12.45
N THR A 156 19.10 21.00 11.38
CA THR A 156 20.08 20.64 10.34
C THR A 156 21.10 21.76 10.25
N GLY A 157 22.36 21.37 10.33
CA GLY A 157 23.47 22.23 9.97
C GLY A 157 23.41 22.54 8.48
N GLY A 158 22.96 23.75 8.15
CA GLY A 158 23.55 24.56 7.08
C GLY A 158 23.39 24.15 5.61
N GLU A 159 22.72 23.06 5.24
CA GLU A 159 22.55 22.71 3.81
C GLU A 159 21.09 22.83 3.32
N ARG A 160 20.91 23.53 2.19
CA ARG A 160 19.61 23.67 1.49
C ARG A 160 19.26 22.34 0.84
N ILE A 161 18.26 21.67 1.39
CA ILE A 161 17.62 20.50 0.81
C ILE A 161 16.50 20.96 -0.13
N HIS A 162 16.46 20.44 -1.37
CA HIS A 162 15.31 20.62 -2.26
C HIS A 162 14.09 19.90 -1.66
N LYS A 163 13.01 20.66 -1.44
CA LYS A 163 11.76 20.15 -0.86
C LYS A 163 10.96 19.41 -1.94
N CYS A 164 10.66 18.13 -1.73
CA CYS A 164 9.73 17.37 -2.56
C CYS A 164 8.34 17.36 -1.90
N HIS A 165 7.30 17.71 -2.64
CA HIS A 165 5.92 17.56 -2.19
C HIS A 165 5.50 16.08 -2.19
N ALA A 166 4.81 15.65 -1.14
CA ALA A 166 4.17 14.34 -1.11
C ALA A 166 3.01 14.35 -2.13
N CYS A 167 3.12 13.55 -3.19
CA CYS A 167 2.02 13.30 -4.11
C CYS A 167 0.96 12.47 -3.38
N THR A 168 -0.12 13.11 -2.94
CA THR A 168 -1.35 12.41 -2.56
C THR A 168 -2.16 12.17 -3.83
N THR A 169 -2.46 10.91 -4.13
CA THR A 169 -3.59 10.56 -4.99
C THR A 169 -4.61 9.84 -4.11
N GLY A 170 -5.84 10.37 -4.07
CA GLY A 170 -6.99 9.70 -3.43
C GLY A 170 -7.40 8.40 -4.11
#